data_AF-A0A4V3BMG5-F1
#
_entry.id   AF-A0A4V3BMG5-F1
#
_cell.length_a   1.000
_cell.length_b   1.000
_cell.length_c   1.000
_cell.angle_alpha   90.00
_cell.angle_beta   90.00
_cell.angle_gamma   90.00
#
_symmetry.space_group_name_H-M   'P 1'
#
loop_
_entity.id
_entity.type
_entity.pdbx_description
1 polymer ?
#
loop_
_entity_poly.entity_id
_entity_poly.type
_entity_poly.pdbx_seq_one_letter_code
_entity_poly.pdbx_strand_id
1 'polypeptide(L)' 'MPRERDPRQLVREAKQIAKDHGLFVVEKPDARGIRYLLYREQTPKNICVGRSGSPQGIRDLVCRVANFH' A
#
# COMPACT_ATOMS: atom_id res chain seq x y z
N MET A 1 -2.63 24.93 -6.25
CA MET A 1 -3.71 24.13 -5.63
C MET A 1 -3.28 22.67 -5.67
N PRO A 2 -2.98 21.99 -4.55
CA PRO A 2 -2.73 20.56 -4.63
C PRO A 2 -4.06 19.93 -5.00
N ARG A 3 -4.15 19.35 -6.20
CA ARG A 3 -5.28 18.52 -6.61
C ARG A 3 -5.46 17.48 -5.52
N GLU A 4 -6.60 17.47 -4.82
CA GLU A 4 -6.99 16.34 -3.98
C GLU A 4 -6.90 15.10 -4.86
N ARG A 5 -5.81 14.35 -4.71
CA ARG A 5 -5.57 13.16 -5.53
C ARG A 5 -6.63 12.17 -5.12
N ASP A 6 -7.40 11.69 -6.09
CA ASP A 6 -8.43 10.69 -5.83
C ASP A 6 -7.85 9.54 -5.00
N PRO A 7 -8.52 9.12 -3.91
CA PRO A 7 -8.02 8.05 -3.05
C PRO A 7 -7.76 6.76 -3.82
N ARG A 8 -8.55 6.51 -4.88
CA ARG A 8 -8.36 5.38 -5.80
C ARG A 8 -7.06 5.48 -6.61
N GLN A 9 -6.66 6.68 -7.00
CA GLN A 9 -5.42 6.92 -7.73
C GLN A 9 -4.20 6.62 -6.84
N LEU A 10 -4.25 7.06 -5.58
CA LEU A 10 -3.18 6.79 -4.60
C LEU A 10 -2.99 5.29 -4.35
N VAL A 11 -4.08 4.53 -4.21
CA VAL A 11 -4.01 3.06 -4.03
C VAL A 11 -3.47 2.38 -5.28
N ARG A 12 -3.89 2.83 -6.47
CA ARG A 12 -3.40 2.27 -7.74
C ARG A 12 -1.89 2.49 -7.90
N GLU A 13 -1.42 3.69 -7.60
CA GLU A 13 0.00 4.02 -7.62
C GLU A 13 0.78 3.19 -6.59
N ALA A 14 0.27 3.08 -5.36
CA ALA A 14 0.86 2.24 -4.32
C ALA A 14 0.96 0.77 -4.74
N LYS A 15 -0.07 0.21 -5.38
CA LYS A 15 -0.04 -1.17 -5.91
C LYS A 15 1.00 -1.34 -7.01
N GLN A 16 1.16 -0.34 -7.87
CA GLN A 16 2.16 -0.37 -8.94
C GLN A 16 3.57 -0.39 -8.36
N ILE A 17 3.90 0.58 -7.50
CA ILE A 17 5.22 0.66 -6.85
C ILE A 17 5.49 -0.61 -6.02
N ALA A 18 4.48 -1.11 -5.30
CA ALA A 18 4.64 -2.35 -4.54
C ALA A 18 5.06 -3.51 -5.46
N LYS A 19 4.36 -3.70 -6.59
CA LYS A 19 4.63 -4.79 -7.53
C LYS A 19 6.04 -4.72 -8.11
N ASP A 20 6.50 -3.53 -8.49
CA ASP A 20 7.86 -3.31 -9.02
C ASP A 20 8.96 -3.68 -8.01
N HIS A 21 8.65 -3.72 -6.70
CA HIS A 21 9.60 -4.00 -5.62
C HIS A 21 9.36 -5.35 -4.90
N GLY A 22 8.57 -6.28 -5.49
CA GLY A 22 8.28 -7.59 -4.88
C GLY A 22 7.39 -7.49 -3.63
N LEU A 23 6.56 -6.45 -3.57
CA LEU A 23 5.57 -6.21 -2.53
C LEU A 23 4.16 -6.27 -3.15
N PHE A 24 3.14 -6.45 -2.31
CA PHE A 24 1.75 -6.37 -2.74
C PHE A 24 0.86 -5.76 -1.66
N VAL A 25 -0.12 -4.98 -2.12
CA VAL A 25 -1.12 -4.33 -1.25
C VAL A 25 -2.44 -5.11 -1.32
N VAL A 26 -2.94 -5.52 -0.16
CA VAL A 26 -4.25 -6.17 0.01
C VAL A 26 -5.22 -5.19 0.65
N GLU A 27 -6.40 -5.07 0.06
CA GLU A 27 -7.52 -4.33 0.63
C GLU A 27 -8.42 -5.30 1.38
N LYS A 28 -8.59 -5.10 2.68
CA LYS A 28 -9.53 -5.87 3.51
C LYS A 28 -10.63 -4.96 4.03
N PRO A 29 -11.92 -5.27 3.79
CA PRO A 29 -13.00 -4.60 4.48
C PRO A 29 -12.94 -4.92 5.98
N ASP A 30 -13.16 -3.91 6.82
CA ASP A 30 -13.19 -3.95 8.27
C ASP A 30 -14.44 -3.20 8.75
N ALA A 31 -14.87 -3.39 10.00
CA ALA A 31 -16.10 -2.78 10.53
C ALA A 31 -16.10 -1.23 10.48
N ARG A 32 -14.93 -0.62 10.33
CA ARG A 32 -14.74 0.85 10.27
C ARG A 32 -14.37 1.38 8.87
N GLY A 33 -14.33 0.52 7.84
CA GLY A 33 -13.95 0.90 6.47
C GLY A 33 -12.95 -0.06 5.84
N ILE A 34 -12.21 0.40 4.81
CA ILE A 34 -11.21 -0.40 4.12
C ILE A 34 -9.86 -0.28 4.83
N ARG A 35 -9.26 -1.41 5.19
CA ARG A 35 -7.90 -1.50 5.70
C ARG A 35 -6.96 -2.00 4.60
N TYR A 36 -5.88 -1.28 4.39
CA TYR A 36 -4.82 -1.62 3.44
C TYR A 36 -3.69 -2.33 4.17
N LEU A 37 -3.27 -3.48 3.65
CA LEU A 37 -2.19 -4.31 4.19
C LEU A 37 -1.08 -4.41 3.15
N LEU A 38 0.16 -4.11 3.54
CA LEU A 38 1.34 -4.28 2.69
C LEU A 38 2.06 -5.57 3.08
N TYR A 39 2.29 -6.42 2.09
CA TYR A 39 3.05 -7.64 2.24
C TYR A 39 4.26 -7.62 1.32
N ARG A 40 5.33 -8.29 1.74
CA ARG A 40 6.51 -8.60 0.94
C ARG A 40 6.46 -10.06 0.54
N GLU A 41 6.61 -10.33 -0.75
CA GLU A 41 6.75 -11.71 -1.24
C GLU A 41 8.10 -12.26 -0.81
N GLN A 42 8.07 -13.36 -0.07
CA GLN A 42 9.28 -14.03 0.38
C GLN A 42 8.99 -15.52 0.55
N THR A 43 9.95 -16.37 0.18
CA THR A 43 9.91 -17.81 0.42
C THR A 43 10.54 -18.10 1.78
N PRO A 44 9.93 -18.93 2.66
CA PRO A 44 8.74 -19.78 2.45
C PRO A 44 7.39 -19.10 2.74
N LYS A 45 7.36 -17.89 3.31
CA LYS A 45 6.12 -17.18 3.68
C LYS A 45 6.25 -15.68 3.46
N ASN A 46 5.17 -15.10 2.95
CA ASN A 46 5.03 -13.65 2.79
C ASN A 46 5.08 -12.95 4.15
N ILE A 47 5.82 -11.85 4.20
CA ILE A 47 5.99 -11.06 5.43
C ILE A 47 5.04 -9.87 5.38
N CYS A 48 4.24 -9.71 6.43
CA CYS A 48 3.45 -8.49 6.61
C CYS A 48 4.39 -7.34 6.99
N VAL A 49 4.52 -6.36 6.11
CA VAL A 49 5.40 -5.20 6.34
C VAL A 49 4.68 -4.14 7.16
N GLY A 50 3.38 -3.96 6.92
CA GLY A 50 2.60 -2.99 7.67
C GLY A 50 1.16 -2.85 7.19
N ARG A 51 0.44 -1.94 7.82
CA ARG A 51 -0.98 -1.71 7.56
C ARG A 51 -1.34 -0.24 7.70
N SER A 52 -2.31 0.21 6.91
CA SER A 52 -2.87 1.56 7.01
C SER A 52 -4.39 1.55 6.83
N GLY A 53 -5.09 2.47 7.48
CA GLY A 53 -6.53 2.69 7.31
C GLY A 53 -6.87 3.74 6.27
N SER A 54 -5.87 4.28 5.56
CA SER A 54 -6.05 5.39 4.63
C SER A 54 -5.26 5.19 3.33
N PRO A 55 -5.82 5.57 2.17
CA PRO A 55 -5.16 5.51 0.87
C PRO A 55 -3.79 6.23 0.82
N GLN A 56 -3.69 7.38 1.48
CA GLN A 56 -2.45 8.14 1.54
C GLN A 56 -1.41 7.42 2.41
N GLY A 57 -1.83 6.90 3.55
CA GLY A 57 -0.95 6.18 4.48
C GLY A 57 -0.37 4.89 3.89
N ILE A 58 -1.11 4.16 3.04
CA ILE A 58 -0.55 2.99 2.36
C ILE A 58 0.46 3.38 1.28
N ARG A 59 0.22 4.47 0.53
CA ARG A 59 1.18 4.97 -0.46
C ARG A 59 2.49 5.40 0.21
N ASP A 60 2.41 6.18 1.29
CA ASP A 60 3.57 6.59 2.09
C ASP A 60 4.35 5.39 2.66
N LEU A 61 3.63 4.36 3.11
CA LEU A 61 4.25 3.13 3.58
C LEU A 61 4.97 2.39 2.46
N VAL A 62 4.32 2.24 1.30
CA VAL A 62 4.93 1.60 0.13
C VAL A 62 6.16 2.37 -0.33
N CYS A 63 6.09 3.71 -0.47
CA CYS A 63 7.24 4.50 -0.89
C CYS A 63 8.42 4.33 0.06
N ARG A 64 8.18 4.38 1.38
CA ARG A 64 9.23 4.15 2.39
C ARG A 64 9.84 2.76 2.30
N VAL A 65 9.01 1.72 2.18
CA VAL A 65 9.47 0.32 2.12
C VAL A 65 10.18 0.01 0.80
N ALA A 66 9.71 0.60 -0.30
CA ALA A 66 10.29 0.46 -1.62
C ALA A 66 11.54 1.36 -1.83
N ASN A 67 11.89 2.23 -0.88
CA ASN A 67 12.87 3.31 -1.04
C ASN A 67 12.58 4.22 -2.25
N PHE A 68 11.31 4.33 -2.64
CA PHE A 68 10.85 5.17 -3.73
C PHE A 68 10.71 6.62 -3.23
N HIS A 69 11.53 7.52 -3.78
CA HIS A 69 11.60 8.94 -3.42
C HIS A 69 10.79 9.81 -4.39
#